data_AF-A0A1B8P402-F1
#
_entry.id   AF-A0A1B8P402-F1
#
_cell.length_a   1.000
_cell.length_b   1.000
_cell.length_c   1.000
_cell.angle_alpha   90.00
_cell.angle_beta   90.00
_cell.angle_gamma   90.00
#
_symmetry.space_group_name_H-M   'P 1'
#
loop_
_entity.id
_entity.type
_entity.pdbx_description
1 polymer ?
#
loop_
_entity_poly.entity_id
_entity_poly.type
_entity_poly.pdbx_seq_one_letter_code
_entity_poly.pdbx_strand_id
1 'polypeptide(L)'
;MSIIQRIHDRLTGVLGRDCEGKPLRAGDRAEVLQIGDHVPRQCRRTLVTVVRKGSKEGQVDIDVPYPWEGEDWWQTECWNLRRLDDNDDANWANVTEATGWTPRTVEQPSEVPV
;
A
#
# COMPACT_ATOMS: atom_id res chain seq x y z
N MET A 1 -14.91 -16.03 11.54
CA MET A 1 -13.85 -16.56 10.64
C MET A 1 -13.65 -18.04 10.90
N SER A 2 -13.51 -18.87 9.85
CA SER A 2 -13.32 -20.33 9.98
C SER A 2 -11.90 -20.69 10.44
N ILE A 3 -11.75 -21.82 11.17
CA ILE A 3 -10.43 -22.37 11.57
C ILE A 3 -9.55 -22.66 10.35
N ILE A 4 -10.14 -23.18 9.27
CA ILE A 4 -9.40 -23.49 8.03
C ILE A 4 -8.80 -22.20 7.44
N GLN A 5 -9.58 -21.12 7.43
CA GLN A 5 -9.12 -19.80 6.97
C GLN A 5 -7.95 -19.29 7.82
N ARG A 6 -8.04 -19.40 9.16
CA ARG A 6 -6.97 -18.99 10.07
C ARG A 6 -5.66 -19.76 9.84
N ILE A 7 -5.76 -21.07 9.60
CA ILE A 7 -4.58 -21.90 9.30
C ILE A 7 -3.98 -21.51 7.95
N HIS A 8 -4.80 -21.39 6.91
CA HIS A 8 -4.37 -20.94 5.59
C HIS A 8 -3.68 -19.57 5.65
N ASP A 9 -4.30 -18.60 6.32
CA ASP A 9 -3.77 -17.23 6.44
C ASP A 9 -2.42 -17.24 7.17
N ARG A 10 -2.28 -18.04 8.24
CA ARG A 10 -1.00 -18.22 8.94
C ARG A 10 0.08 -18.85 8.05
N LEU A 11 -0.27 -19.83 7.23
CA LEU A 11 0.67 -20.50 6.31
C LEU A 11 1.07 -19.62 5.13
N THR A 12 0.20 -18.70 4.71
CA THR A 12 0.40 -17.85 3.52
C THR A 12 0.83 -16.41 3.87
N GLY A 13 1.18 -16.16 5.14
CA GLY A 13 1.67 -14.87 5.62
C GLY A 13 0.61 -13.76 5.61
N VAL A 14 -0.67 -14.11 5.55
CA VAL A 14 -1.77 -13.14 5.57
C VAL A 14 -1.95 -12.62 6.99
N LEU A 15 -1.79 -11.31 7.15
CA LEU A 15 -1.90 -10.60 8.42
C LEU A 15 -3.35 -10.22 8.72
N GLY A 16 -4.13 -9.98 7.67
CA GLY A 16 -5.55 -9.64 7.74
C GLY A 16 -6.14 -9.46 6.35
N ARG A 17 -7.33 -8.87 6.28
CA ARG A 17 -8.00 -8.56 5.01
C ARG A 17 -8.46 -7.12 4.98
N ASP A 18 -8.27 -6.49 3.84
CA ASP A 18 -8.65 -5.11 3.60
C ASP A 18 -10.18 -4.93 3.52
N CYS A 19 -10.65 -3.71 3.27
CA CYS A 19 -12.08 -3.42 3.14
C CYS A 19 -12.78 -4.15 1.98
N GLU A 20 -12.03 -4.64 0.99
CA GLU A 20 -12.51 -5.40 -0.17
C GLU A 20 -12.35 -6.92 0.02
N GLY A 21 -11.87 -7.36 1.19
CA GLY A 21 -11.61 -8.77 1.50
C GLY A 21 -10.30 -9.31 0.90
N LYS A 22 -9.47 -8.46 0.29
CA LYS A 22 -8.17 -8.84 -0.26
C LYS A 22 -7.18 -9.12 0.89
N PRO A 23 -6.32 -10.15 0.74
CA PRO A 23 -5.36 -10.49 1.79
C PRO A 23 -4.27 -9.43 1.89
N LEU A 24 -4.02 -8.93 3.10
CA LEU A 24 -2.92 -8.04 3.43
C LEU A 24 -1.73 -8.84 3.98
N ARG A 25 -0.54 -8.57 3.46
CA ARG A 25 0.74 -9.17 3.85
C ARG A 25 1.76 -8.08 4.18
N ALA A 26 2.83 -8.46 4.88
CA ALA A 26 3.95 -7.56 5.09
C ALA A 26 4.57 -7.15 3.74
N GLY A 27 4.83 -5.85 3.57
CA GLY A 27 5.31 -5.25 2.32
C GLY A 27 4.21 -4.77 1.39
N ASP A 28 2.94 -5.17 1.58
CA ASP A 28 1.85 -4.71 0.73
C ASP A 28 1.66 -3.19 0.87
N ARG A 29 1.48 -2.52 -0.27
CA ARG A 29 1.06 -1.12 -0.31
C ARG A 29 -0.44 -1.04 -0.10
N ALA A 30 -0.87 -0.07 0.70
CA ALA A 30 -2.29 0.16 0.96
C ALA A 30 -2.60 1.66 1.05
N GLU A 31 -3.85 2.00 0.80
CA GLU A 31 -4.40 3.31 1.07
C GLU A 31 -5.27 3.26 2.32
N VAL A 32 -5.12 4.23 3.22
CA VAL A 32 -5.99 4.39 4.39
C VAL A 32 -7.30 5.06 3.97
N LEU A 33 -8.41 4.32 3.90
CA LEU A 33 -9.70 4.86 3.49
C LEU A 33 -10.47 5.52 4.64
N GLN A 34 -10.44 4.87 5.79
CA GLN A 34 -11.22 5.24 6.96
C GLN A 34 -10.30 5.41 8.17
N ILE A 35 -10.59 6.46 8.93
CA ILE A 35 -9.86 6.80 10.13
C ILE A 35 -10.53 6.05 11.28
N GLY A 36 -9.86 5.03 11.81
CA GLY A 36 -10.18 4.53 13.15
C GLY A 36 -9.72 5.54 14.20
N ASP A 37 -10.14 5.36 15.46
CA ASP A 37 -9.82 6.30 16.56
C ASP A 37 -8.31 6.54 16.78
N HIS A 38 -7.46 5.69 16.20
CA HIS A 38 -6.02 5.64 16.45
C HIS A 38 -5.18 6.11 15.25
N VAL A 39 -5.80 6.55 14.14
CA VAL A 39 -5.09 7.09 12.98
C VAL A 39 -5.38 8.60 12.90
N PRO A 40 -4.40 9.48 12.65
CA PRO A 40 -4.65 10.92 12.56
C PRO A 40 -5.56 11.18 11.37
N ARG A 41 -6.44 12.17 11.50
CA ARG A 41 -7.32 12.56 10.39
C ARG A 41 -6.55 12.94 9.13
N GLN A 42 -5.32 13.48 9.29
CA GLN A 42 -4.46 13.83 8.16
C GLN A 42 -3.98 12.62 7.36
N CYS A 43 -3.98 11.42 7.94
CA CYS A 43 -3.52 10.21 7.25
C CYS A 43 -4.60 9.58 6.35
N ARG A 44 -5.79 10.17 6.25
CA ARG A 44 -6.82 9.71 5.31
C ARG A 44 -6.31 9.82 3.87
N ARG A 45 -6.52 8.79 3.08
CA ARG A 45 -6.01 8.63 1.71
C ARG A 45 -4.49 8.67 1.60
N THR A 46 -3.78 8.44 2.71
CA THR A 46 -2.33 8.30 2.69
C THR A 46 -1.96 6.90 2.23
N LEU A 47 -0.91 6.84 1.41
CA LEU A 47 -0.28 5.60 0.98
C LEU A 47 0.64 5.12 2.09
N VAL A 48 0.47 3.88 2.49
CA VAL A 48 1.18 3.26 3.61
C VAL A 48 1.66 1.87 3.22
N THR A 49 2.64 1.36 3.95
CA THR A 49 3.15 0.01 3.76
C THR A 49 2.75 -0.84 4.96
N VAL A 50 2.17 -2.01 4.72
CA VAL A 50 1.85 -2.96 5.80
C VAL A 50 3.15 -3.58 6.31
N VAL A 51 3.41 -3.50 7.61
CA VAL A 51 4.67 -3.97 8.20
C VAL A 51 4.51 -5.34 8.85
N ARG A 52 3.57 -5.45 9.78
CA ARG A 52 3.37 -6.66 10.59
C ARG A 52 1.98 -6.72 11.18
N LYS A 53 1.66 -7.86 11.81
CA LYS A 53 0.43 -8.03 12.56
C LYS A 53 0.42 -7.08 13.76
N GLY A 54 -0.71 -6.41 13.98
CA GLY A 54 -0.91 -5.53 15.12
C GLY A 54 -1.16 -6.30 16.42
N SER A 55 -1.36 -5.53 17.49
CA SER A 55 -1.53 -6.04 18.85
C SER A 55 -2.83 -6.83 19.05
N LYS A 56 -3.90 -6.47 18.32
CA LYS A 56 -5.21 -7.14 18.37
C LYS A 56 -5.54 -7.88 17.08
N GLU A 57 -6.47 -8.83 17.18
CA GLU A 57 -7.01 -9.51 16.00
C GLU A 57 -7.67 -8.49 15.06
N GLY A 58 -7.36 -8.58 13.76
CA GLY A 58 -7.87 -7.64 12.76
C GLY A 58 -7.09 -6.34 12.66
N GLN A 59 -5.97 -6.19 13.38
CA GLN A 59 -5.09 -5.02 13.27
C GLN A 59 -3.77 -5.34 12.57
N VAL A 60 -3.20 -4.31 11.93
CA VAL A 60 -1.87 -4.30 11.34
C VAL A 60 -1.13 -3.04 11.72
N ASP A 61 0.19 -3.15 11.83
CA ASP A 61 1.07 -2.01 11.91
C ASP A 61 1.43 -1.57 10.49
N ILE A 62 1.34 -0.27 10.23
CA ILE A 62 1.61 0.36 8.94
C ILE A 62 2.75 1.38 9.09
N ASP A 63 3.62 1.43 8.10
CA ASP A 63 4.63 2.48 7.94
C ASP A 63 4.01 3.64 7.16
N VAL A 64 4.15 4.85 7.71
CA VAL A 64 3.60 6.08 7.13
C VAL A 64 4.79 6.89 6.61
N PRO A 65 4.83 7.23 5.31
CA PRO A 65 6.00 7.86 4.67
C PRO A 65 6.36 9.24 5.24
N TYR A 66 5.46 9.84 6.01
CA TYR A 66 5.71 11.08 6.74
C TYR A 66 5.45 10.81 8.22
N PRO A 67 6.50 10.66 9.05
CA PRO A 67 6.32 10.40 10.47
C PRO A 67 5.54 11.56 11.08
N TRP A 68 4.32 11.27 11.52
CA TRP A 68 3.47 12.22 12.20
C TRP A 68 3.73 12.07 13.70
N GLU A 69 3.94 13.17 14.42
CA GLU A 69 4.27 13.16 15.87
C GLU A 69 5.57 12.42 16.25
N GLY A 70 6.45 12.16 15.27
CA GLY A 70 7.73 11.48 15.49
C GLY A 70 7.63 9.96 15.53
N GLU A 71 6.46 9.39 15.24
CA GLU A 71 6.28 7.95 15.06
C GLU A 71 6.36 7.58 13.57
N ASP A 72 7.21 6.60 13.27
CA ASP A 72 7.45 6.02 11.95
C ASP A 72 6.45 4.90 11.59
N TRP A 73 5.64 4.45 12.55
CA TRP A 73 4.62 3.44 12.32
C TRP A 73 3.37 3.72 13.13
N TRP A 74 2.24 3.25 12.61
CA TRP A 74 0.92 3.43 13.20
C TRP A 74 0.19 2.09 13.23
N GLN A 75 -0.73 1.91 14.17
CA GLN A 75 -1.58 0.72 14.22
C GLN A 75 -2.97 1.05 13.70
N THR A 76 -3.50 0.22 12.81
CA THR A 76 -4.87 0.38 12.28
C THR A 76 -5.57 -0.95 12.08
N GLU A 77 -6.90 -0.89 12.01
CA GLU A 77 -7.73 -2.05 11.67
C GLU A 77 -7.64 -2.34 10.17
N CYS A 78 -7.57 -3.61 9.79
CA CYS A 78 -7.35 -4.01 8.39
C CYS A 78 -8.46 -3.50 7.47
N TRP A 79 -9.69 -3.41 7.96
CA TRP A 79 -10.82 -2.90 7.18
C TRP A 79 -10.79 -1.39 6.92
N ASN A 80 -9.88 -0.65 7.57
CA ASN A 80 -9.61 0.76 7.23
C ASN A 80 -8.70 0.91 6.00
N LEU A 81 -8.08 -0.18 5.56
CA LEU A 81 -7.13 -0.20 4.46
C LEU A 81 -7.80 -0.69 3.19
N ARG A 82 -7.32 -0.20 2.06
CA ARG A 82 -7.54 -0.77 0.73
C ARG A 82 -6.18 -1.15 0.15
N ARG A 83 -5.96 -2.44 -0.10
CA ARG A 83 -4.73 -2.91 -0.72
C ARG A 83 -4.63 -2.35 -2.12
N LEU A 84 -3.49 -1.74 -2.41
CA LEU A 84 -3.12 -1.39 -3.75
C LEU A 84 -2.40 -2.60 -4.31
N ASP A 85 -3.03 -3.21 -5.31
CA ASP A 85 -2.29 -4.13 -6.15
C ASP A 85 -1.29 -3.25 -6.90
N ASP A 86 0.01 -3.52 -6.74
CA ASP A 86 1.04 -2.98 -7.64
C ASP A 86 0.77 -3.62 -9.01
N ASN A 87 -0.30 -3.15 -9.67
CA ASN A 87 -0.62 -3.60 -10.98
C ASN A 87 0.43 -2.98 -11.90
N ASP A 88 1.02 -3.81 -12.75
CA ASP A 88 1.86 -3.45 -13.89
C ASP A 88 1.12 -2.52 -14.92
N ASP A 89 0.01 -1.90 -14.52
CA ASP A 89 -0.80 -0.95 -15.26
C ASP A 89 -0.13 0.43 -15.42
N ALA A 90 1.02 0.65 -14.78
CA ALA A 90 1.94 1.72 -15.16
C ALA A 90 2.60 1.38 -16.51
N ASN A 91 1.77 1.19 -17.52
CA ASN A 91 2.14 0.88 -18.89
C ASN A 91 2.06 2.18 -19.69
N TRP A 92 3.11 2.50 -20.45
CA TRP A 92 3.13 3.62 -21.39
C TRP A 92 1.97 3.59 -22.39
N ALA A 93 1.41 2.41 -22.67
CA ALA A 93 0.20 2.26 -23.47
C ALA A 93 -1.01 3.01 -22.85
N ASN A 94 -1.22 2.88 -21.55
CA ASN A 94 -2.32 3.54 -20.84
C ASN A 94 -2.12 5.06 -20.77
N VAL A 95 -0.88 5.52 -20.59
CA VAL A 95 -0.53 6.95 -20.62
C VAL A 95 -0.78 7.53 -22.01
N THR A 96 -0.40 6.80 -23.05
CA THR A 96 -0.60 7.20 -24.45
C THR A 96 -2.08 7.31 -24.80
N GLU A 97 -2.90 6.33 -24.40
CA GLU A 97 -4.34 6.34 -24.61
C GLU A 97 -5.02 7.51 -23.88
N ALA A 98 -4.67 7.75 -22.61
CA ALA A 98 -5.32 8.76 -21.79
C ALA A 98 -4.93 10.20 -22.14
N THR A 99 -3.68 10.42 -22.56
CA THR A 99 -3.12 11.77 -22.71
C THR A 99 -2.75 12.13 -24.14
N GLY A 100 -2.71 11.15 -25.05
CA GLY A 100 -2.14 11.31 -26.39
C GLY A 100 -0.62 11.49 -26.39
N TRP A 101 0.04 11.49 -25.23
CA TRP A 101 1.48 11.66 -25.12
C TRP A 101 2.17 10.32 -25.34
N THR A 102 3.08 10.25 -26.32
CA THR A 102 3.88 9.07 -26.61
C THR A 102 5.35 9.36 -26.31
N PRO A 103 6.06 8.52 -25.53
CA PRO A 103 7.48 8.69 -25.33
C PRO A 103 8.22 8.55 -26.66
N ARG A 104 9.19 9.44 -26.90
CA ARG A 104 10.08 9.38 -28.07
C ARG A 104 11.51 9.20 -27.61
N THR A 105 12.27 8.35 -28.29
CA THR A 105 13.72 8.27 -28.08
C THR A 105 14.35 9.57 -28.56
N VAL A 106 15.12 10.21 -27.68
CA VAL A 106 15.91 11.41 -28.02
C VAL A 106 17.37 10.98 -28.04
N GLU A 107 18.11 11.38 -29.07
CA GLU A 107 19.55 11.16 -29.10
C GLU A 107 20.19 11.94 -27.94
N GLN A 108 20.91 11.22 -27.08
CA GLN A 108 21.65 11.85 -26.00
C GLN A 108 22.74 12.72 -26.62
N PRO A 109 22.80 14.03 -26.32
CA PRO A 109 23.88 14.86 -26.81
C PRO A 109 25.21 14.30 -26.28
N SER A 110 26.21 14.21 -27.15
CA SER A 110 27.55 13.79 -26.77
C SER A 110 28.05 14.66 -25.61
N GLU A 111 28.53 14.02 -24.54
CA GLU A 111 29.15 14.74 -23.43
C GLU A 111 30.24 15.67 -23.96
N VAL A 112 30.23 16.93 -23.51
CA VAL A 112 31.26 17.89 -23.88
C VAL A 112 32.59 17.38 -23.30
N PRO A 113 33.62 17.18 -24.12
CA PRO A 113 34.92 16.72 -23.62
C PRO A 113 35.48 17.74 -22.62
N VAL A 114 35.90 17.22 -21.46
CA VAL A 114 36.54 17.96 -20.36
C VAL A 114 37.94 18.42 -20.75
#